data_AF-A0A562INJ4-F1
#
_entry.id   AF-A0A562INJ4-F1
#
_cell.length_a   1.000
_cell.length_b   1.000
_cell.length_c   1.000
_cell.angle_alpha   90.00
_cell.angle_beta   90.00
_cell.angle_gamma   90.00
#
_symmetry.space_group_name_H-M   'P 1'
#
loop_
_entity.id
_entity.type
_entity.pdbx_description
1 polymer ?
#
loop_
_entity_poly.entity_id
_entity_poly.type
_entity_poly.pdbx_seq_one_letter_code
_entity_poly.pdbx_strand_id
1 'polypeptide(L)' 'MRERFCPECRWTLVTDRDGRRHLEMRWVPVGAETPMARAA' A
#
# COMPACT_ATOMS: atom_id res chain seq x y z
N MET A 1 -18.85 10.71 -13.88
CA MET A 1 -17.52 10.06 -13.80
C MET A 1 -17.40 9.54 -12.38
N ARG A 2 -17.82 8.29 -12.15
CA ARG A 2 -18.12 7.74 -10.82
C ARG A 2 -16.84 7.14 -10.23
N GLU A 3 -16.29 7.87 -9.26
CA GLU A 3 -15.22 7.55 -8.31
C GLU A 3 -14.34 6.33 -8.60
N ARG A 4 -13.09 6.61 -9.02
CA ARG A 4 -11.97 5.66 -9.18
C ARG A 4 -11.42 5.16 -7.82
N PHE A 5 -12.28 4.86 -6.86
CA PHE A 5 -11.82 4.38 -5.56
C PHE A 5 -11.87 2.86 -5.57
N CYS A 6 -10.71 2.23 -5.80
CA CYS A 6 -10.52 0.80 -5.60
C CYS A 6 -10.39 0.58 -4.07
N PRO A 7 -11.42 0.08 -3.37
CA PRO A 7 -11.39 -0.09 -1.91
C PRO A 7 -10.32 -1.10 -1.47
N GLU A 8 -9.91 -1.97 -2.38
CA GLU A 8 -8.87 -2.96 -2.18
C GLU A 8 -7.48 -2.39 -2.47
N CYS A 9 -7.35 -1.16 -2.96
CA CYS A 9 -6.06 -0.56 -3.27
C CYS A 9 -5.57 0.29 -2.09
N ARG A 10 -4.34 0.05 -1.63
CA ARG A 10 -3.68 0.88 -0.59
C ARG A 10 -2.30 1.34 -1.05
N TRP A 11 -1.95 2.56 -0.63
CA TRP A 11 -0.57 3.03 -0.71
C TRP A 11 0.29 2.19 0.24
N THR A 12 1.24 1.48 -0.35
CA THR A 12 2.16 0.60 0.35
C THR A 12 3.57 1.18 0.24
N LEU A 13 4.29 1.22 1.36
CA LEU A 13 5.70 1.57 1.36
C LEU A 13 6.50 0.41 0.76
N VAL A 14 7.17 0.67 -0.37
CA VAL A 14 8.04 -0.30 -1.03
C VAL A 14 9.48 0.20 -0.94
N THR A 15 10.40 -0.73 -0.71
CA THR A 15 11.84 -0.45 -0.78
C THR A 15 12.36 -1.04 -2.07
N ASP A 16 12.94 -0.19 -2.92
CA ASP A 16 13.55 -0.61 -4.17
C ASP A 16 14.86 -1.41 -3.92
N ARG A 17 15.41 -2.03 -4.97
CA ARG A 17 16.70 -2.72 -4.92
C ARG A 17 17.85 -1.81 -4.49
N ASP A 18 17.76 -0.51 -4.80
CA ASP A 18 18.69 0.53 -4.35
C ASP A 18 18.45 0.98 -2.88
N GLY A 19 17.55 0.35 -2.14
CA GLY A 19 17.24 0.71 -0.74
C GLY A 19 16.38 1.97 -0.58
N ARG A 20 15.87 2.53 -1.69
CA ARG A 20 15.05 3.74 -1.70
C ARG A 20 13.60 3.41 -1.37
N ARG A 21 13.03 4.14 -0.41
CA ARG A 21 11.63 3.98 0.01
C ARG A 21 10.71 4.89 -0.81
N HIS A 22 9.64 4.35 -1.36
CA HIS A 22 8.60 5.12 -2.05
C HIS A 22 7.21 4.50 -1.80
N LEU A 23 6.16 5.25 -2.11
CA LEU A 23 4.78 4.77 -2.01
C LEU A 23 4.33 4.22 -3.36
N GLU A 24 3.80 2.99 -3.37
CA GLU A 24 3.20 2.36 -4.54
C GLU A 24 1.74 2.01 -4.25
N MET A 25 0.85 2.24 -5.21
CA MET A 25 -0.55 1.84 -5.09
C MET A 25 -0.67 0.35 -5.44
N ARG A 26 -0.96 -0.48 -4.44
CA ARG A 26 -1.07 -1.93 -4.59
C ARG A 26 -2.45 -2.42 -4.22
N TRP A 27 -2.94 -3.41 -4.95
CA TRP A 27 -4.10 -4.19 -4.55
C TRP A 27 -3.73 -5.04 -3.34
N VAL A 28 -4.52 -4.93 -2.27
CA VAL A 28 -4.39 -5.65 -1.02
C VAL A 28 -5.67 -6.47 -0.87
N PRO A 29 -5.59 -7.82 -0.88
CA PRO A 29 -6.75 -8.65 -0.66
C PRO A 29 -7.35 -8.34 0.71
N VAL A 30 -8.67 -8.15 0.75
CA VAL A 30 -9.41 -7.96 2.00
C VAL A 30 -9.16 -9.17 2.91
N GLY A 31 -8.50 -8.95 4.04
CA GLY A 31 -8.10 -10.00 4.99
C GLY A 31 -6.58 -10.21 5.11
N ALA A 32 -5.78 -9.65 4.21
CA ALA A 32 -4.36 -9.47 4.45
C ALA A 32 -4.19 -8.30 5.42
N GLU A 33 -4.17 -8.63 6.70
CA GLU A 33 -3.67 -7.80 7.79
C GLU A 33 -2.44 -7.04 7.31
N THR A 34 -2.64 -5.74 7.04
CA THR A 34 -1.54 -4.85 6.70
C THR A 34 -0.63 -4.86 7.91
N PRO A 35 0.69 -5.12 7.80
CA PRO A 35 1.59 -4.82 8.89
C PRO A 35 1.52 -3.31 9.07
N MET A 36 0.64 -2.88 9.99
CA MET A 36 0.55 -1.53 10.47
C MET A 36 1.93 -1.27 11.04
N ALA A 37 2.77 -0.60 10.25
CA ALA A 37 4.07 -0.14 10.68
C ALA A 37 3.79 0.68 11.94
N ARG A 38 4.09 0.09 13.11
CA ARG A 38 3.98 0.76 14.40
C ARG A 38 4.89 1.97 14.28
N ALA A 39 4.28 3.16 14.18
CA ALA A 39 4.97 4.38 14.50
C ALA A 39 5.39 4.26 15.96
N ALA A 40 6.70 4.24 16.20
CA ALA A 40 7.31 4.24 17.52
C ALA A 40 7.10 5.60 18.21
#